data_AF-A0A6V7GYV8-F1
#
_entry.id   AF-A0A6V7GYV8-F1
#
_cell.length_a   1.000
_cell.length_b   1.000
_cell.length_c   1.000
_cell.angle_alpha   90.00
_cell.angle_beta   90.00
_cell.angle_gamma   90.00
#
_symmetry.space_group_name_H-M   'P 1'
#
loop_
_entity.id
_entity.type
_entity.pdbx_description
1 polymer ?
#
loop_
_entity_poly.entity_id
_entity_poly.type
_entity_poly.pdbx_seq_one_letter_code
_entity_poly.pdbx_strand_id
1 'polypeptide(L)'
;KMGIGIFIAVNVIGMPLYTQNWRTERKRIIEAKSRELAALPILFAENDRTLLKQLKRVREIEADVMKDFPYWEVGTFFGEPTYEDVPADTYIKPIFGELYVFTDPMDKNPLEYLHLLS
;
A
#
# COMPACT_ATOMS: atom_id res chain seq x y z
N LYS A 1 -9.45 45.40 -39.56
CA LYS A 1 -8.12 44.91 -40.01
C LYS A 1 -7.09 44.88 -38.86
N MET A 2 -6.99 45.92 -38.03
CA MET A 2 -6.06 45.97 -36.86
C MET A 2 -6.22 44.84 -35.84
N GLY A 3 -7.47 44.46 -35.48
CA GLY A 3 -7.71 43.41 -34.47
C GLY A 3 -7.21 42.01 -34.87
N ILE A 4 -7.26 41.67 -36.16
CA ILE A 4 -6.76 40.38 -36.67
C ILE A 4 -5.23 40.34 -36.56
N GLY A 5 -4.54 41.45 -36.83
CA GLY A 5 -3.09 41.54 -36.68
C GLY A 5 -2.62 41.35 -35.23
N ILE A 6 -3.32 41.97 -34.27
CA ILE A 6 -3.02 41.81 -32.84
C ILE A 6 -3.26 40.37 -32.39
N PHE A 7 -4.37 39.76 -32.82
CA PHE A 7 -4.68 38.37 -32.49
C PHE A 7 -3.58 37.40 -32.96
N ILE A 8 -3.11 37.57 -34.20
CA ILE A 8 -2.03 36.73 -34.74
C ILE A 8 -0.73 36.94 -33.95
N ALA A 9 -0.37 38.20 -33.65
CA ALA A 9 0.85 38.51 -32.89
C ALA A 9 0.84 37.88 -31.48
N VAL A 10 -0.30 37.97 -30.77
CA VAL A 10 -0.45 37.36 -29.43
C VAL A 10 -0.32 35.85 -29.49
N ASN A 11 -0.89 35.18 -30.50
CA ASN A 11 -0.79 33.72 -30.63
C ASN A 11 0.63 33.26 -31.00
N VAL A 12 1.32 33.97 -31.90
CA VAL A 12 2.69 33.65 -32.30
C VAL A 12 3.67 33.74 -31.14
N ILE A 13 3.44 34.64 -30.18
CA ILE A 13 4.26 34.77 -28.96
C ILE A 13 3.76 33.86 -27.83
N GLY A 14 2.44 33.77 -27.65
CA GLY A 14 1.82 33.02 -26.56
C GLY A 14 2.03 31.51 -26.68
N MET A 15 1.90 30.94 -27.89
CA MET A 15 2.07 29.51 -28.12
C MET A 15 3.48 28.98 -27.76
N PRO A 16 4.60 29.58 -28.20
CA PRO A 16 5.93 29.09 -27.82
C PRO A 16 6.18 29.21 -26.31
N LEU A 17 5.76 30.31 -25.66
CA LEU A 17 5.89 30.47 -24.20
C LEU A 17 5.08 29.39 -23.46
N TYR A 18 3.83 29.16 -23.88
CA TYR A 18 3.00 28.10 -23.31
C TYR A 18 3.65 26.72 -23.48
N THR A 19 4.17 26.40 -24.66
CA THR A 19 4.82 25.10 -24.90
C THR A 19 6.11 24.93 -24.09
N GLN A 20 6.90 25.99 -23.88
CA GLN A 20 8.07 25.95 -23.02
C GLN A 20 7.69 25.73 -21.54
N ASN A 21 6.65 26.42 -21.07
CA ASN A 21 6.14 26.23 -19.72
C ASN A 21 5.63 24.79 -19.54
N TRP A 22 4.83 24.30 -20.48
CA TRP A 22 4.33 22.92 -20.50
C TRP A 22 5.46 21.88 -20.43
N ARG A 23 6.53 22.06 -21.22
CA ARG A 23 7.70 21.18 -21.18
C ARG A 23 8.40 21.21 -19.81
N THR A 24 8.47 22.37 -19.18
CA THR A 24 9.09 22.54 -17.86
C THR A 24 8.27 21.86 -16.77
N GLU A 25 6.96 22.07 -16.75
CA GLU A 25 6.07 21.40 -15.79
C GLU A 25 6.08 19.88 -15.96
N ARG A 26 6.07 19.38 -17.21
CA ARG A 26 6.21 17.95 -17.47
C ARG A 26 7.52 17.39 -16.90
N LYS A 27 8.63 18.10 -17.04
CA LYS A 27 9.91 17.69 -16.44
C LYS A 27 9.82 17.65 -14.91
N ARG A 28 9.20 18.64 -14.27
CA ARG A 28 9.00 18.66 -12.81
C ARG A 28 8.13 17.52 -12.31
N ILE A 29 7.06 17.18 -13.04
CA ILE A 29 6.20 16.05 -12.70
C ILE A 29 6.99 14.74 -12.81
N ILE A 30 7.76 14.56 -13.88
CA ILE A 30 8.62 13.38 -14.07
C ILE A 30 9.66 13.29 -12.95
N GLU A 31 10.29 14.41 -12.59
CA GLU A 31 11.26 14.46 -11.49
C GLU A 31 10.62 14.14 -10.13
N ALA A 32 9.45 14.68 -9.84
CA ALA A 32 8.70 14.37 -8.61
C ALA A 32 8.33 12.88 -8.53
N LYS A 33 7.84 12.30 -9.62
CA LYS A 33 7.53 10.87 -9.68
C LYS A 33 8.78 9.99 -9.64
N SER A 34 9.87 10.40 -10.26
CA SER A 34 11.15 9.69 -10.17
C SER A 34 11.68 9.67 -8.73
N ARG A 35 11.54 10.77 -7.98
CA ARG A 35 11.89 10.82 -6.55
C ARG A 35 11.02 9.88 -5.72
N GLU A 36 9.71 9.85 -5.97
CA GLU A 36 8.78 8.93 -5.30
C GLU A 36 9.15 7.47 -5.58
N LEU A 37 9.33 7.10 -6.85
CA LEU A 37 9.73 5.75 -7.27
C LEU A 37 11.08 5.32 -6.68
N ALA A 38 12.03 6.26 -6.51
CA ALA A 38 13.31 5.97 -5.88
C ALA A 38 13.18 5.63 -4.38
N ALA A 39 12.17 6.18 -3.70
CA ALA A 39 11.93 5.93 -2.27
C ALA A 39 11.07 4.67 -2.01
N LEU A 40 10.18 4.32 -2.93
CA LEU A 40 9.30 3.14 -2.83
C LEU A 40 10.01 1.83 -2.42
N PRO A 41 11.15 1.42 -3.00
CA PRO A 41 11.77 0.14 -2.63
C PRO A 41 12.16 0.07 -1.14
N ILE A 42 12.58 1.19 -0.56
CA ILE A 42 12.91 1.26 0.87
C ILE A 42 11.63 1.15 1.71
N LEU A 43 10.58 1.91 1.34
CA LEU A 43 9.30 1.88 2.05
C LEU A 43 8.65 0.49 2.00
N PHE A 44 8.67 -0.17 0.86
CA PHE A 44 8.18 -1.55 0.73
C PHE A 44 8.99 -2.51 1.59
N ALA A 45 10.33 -2.43 1.55
CA ALA A 45 11.18 -3.29 2.38
C ALA A 45 10.95 -3.06 3.89
N GLU A 46 10.73 -1.82 4.33
CA GLU A 46 10.42 -1.50 5.72
C GLU A 46 9.04 -2.02 6.14
N ASN A 47 8.04 -1.88 5.26
CA ASN A 47 6.71 -2.41 5.49
C ASN A 47 6.72 -3.95 5.59
N ASP A 48 7.40 -4.63 4.66
CA ASP A 48 7.52 -6.08 4.65
C ASP A 48 8.22 -6.59 5.93
N ARG A 49 9.30 -5.93 6.36
CA ARG A 49 9.96 -6.24 7.65
C ARG A 49 9.03 -6.05 8.84
N THR A 50 8.22 -5.01 8.83
CA THR A 50 7.29 -4.70 9.93
C THR A 50 6.17 -5.75 9.98
N LEU A 51 5.62 -6.10 8.83
CA LEU A 51 4.60 -7.13 8.67
C LEU A 51 5.11 -8.49 9.18
N LEU A 52 6.28 -8.94 8.72
CA LEU A 52 6.84 -10.23 9.13
C LEU A 52 7.16 -10.29 10.63
N LYS A 53 7.65 -9.19 11.21
CA LYS A 53 7.88 -9.10 12.66
C LYS A 53 6.58 -9.21 13.44
N GLN A 54 5.52 -8.55 12.97
CA GLN A 54 4.20 -8.62 13.60
C GLN A 54 3.61 -10.02 13.51
N LEU A 55 3.66 -10.67 12.34
CA LEU A 55 3.21 -12.06 12.17
C LEU A 55 3.97 -13.03 13.08
N LYS A 56 5.29 -12.85 13.20
CA LYS A 56 6.09 -13.65 14.13
C LYS A 56 5.61 -13.50 15.57
N ARG A 57 5.37 -12.27 16.02
CA ARG A 57 4.81 -11.98 17.36
C ARG A 57 3.43 -12.62 17.55
N VAL A 58 2.54 -12.49 16.57
CA VAL A 58 1.19 -13.09 16.63
C VAL A 58 1.30 -14.61 16.77
N ARG A 59 2.18 -15.26 16.00
CA ARG A 59 2.43 -16.69 16.08
C ARG A 59 3.00 -17.13 17.43
N GLU A 60 3.89 -16.33 18.02
CA GLU A 60 4.42 -16.60 19.37
C GLU A 60 3.33 -16.49 20.45
N ILE A 61 2.43 -15.51 20.34
CA ILE A 61 1.27 -15.36 21.25
C ILE A 61 0.29 -16.51 21.04
N GLU A 62 -0.02 -16.88 19.80
CA GLU A 62 -0.88 -18.02 19.48
C GLU A 62 -0.35 -19.31 20.12
N ALA A 63 0.97 -19.55 20.04
CA ALA A 63 1.60 -20.72 20.65
C ALA A 63 1.46 -20.75 22.18
N ASP A 64 1.54 -19.60 22.87
CA ASP A 64 1.36 -19.55 24.32
C ASP A 64 -0.11 -19.66 24.75
N VAL A 65 -1.02 -19.02 24.00
CA VAL A 65 -2.46 -19.02 24.31
C VAL A 65 -3.11 -20.37 24.00
N MET A 66 -2.69 -21.05 22.92
CA MET A 66 -3.32 -22.29 22.45
C MET A 66 -2.62 -23.57 22.92
N LYS A 67 -1.56 -23.47 23.75
CA LYS A 67 -0.76 -24.63 24.20
C LYS A 67 -1.56 -25.75 24.88
N ASP A 68 -2.62 -25.37 25.60
CA ASP A 68 -3.44 -26.29 26.39
C ASP A 68 -4.68 -26.78 25.63
N PHE A 69 -4.90 -26.30 24.39
CA PHE A 69 -6.08 -26.63 23.62
C PHE A 69 -5.88 -27.94 22.83
N PRO A 70 -6.79 -28.93 22.95
CA PRO A 70 -6.62 -30.21 22.28
C PRO A 70 -6.70 -30.06 20.77
N TYR A 71 -5.80 -30.74 20.05
CA TYR A 71 -5.74 -30.78 18.58
C TYR A 71 -5.44 -29.42 17.90
N TRP A 72 -4.95 -28.43 18.65
CA TRP A 72 -4.47 -27.18 18.04
C TRP A 72 -3.03 -27.30 17.55
N GLU A 73 -2.81 -26.98 16.28
CA GLU A 73 -1.49 -26.85 15.68
C GLU A 73 -1.28 -25.39 15.26
N VAL A 74 -0.20 -24.78 15.73
CA VAL A 74 0.05 -23.35 15.53
C VAL A 74 0.22 -23.02 14.04
N GLY A 75 -0.59 -22.08 13.54
CA GLY A 75 -0.58 -21.64 12.15
C GLY A 75 -1.29 -22.58 11.17
N THR A 76 -2.11 -23.51 11.67
CA THR A 76 -3.09 -24.26 10.86
C THR A 76 -4.48 -24.09 11.47
N PHE A 77 -5.51 -24.40 10.70
CA PHE A 77 -6.86 -24.51 11.22
C PHE A 77 -7.10 -25.97 11.62
N PHE A 78 -6.85 -26.32 12.88
CA PHE A 78 -7.04 -27.70 13.39
C PHE A 78 -6.29 -28.79 12.58
N GLY A 79 -5.08 -28.49 12.12
CA GLY A 79 -4.27 -29.39 11.29
C GLY A 79 -4.53 -29.26 9.78
N GLU A 80 -5.54 -28.50 9.37
CA GLU A 80 -5.83 -28.21 7.96
C GLU A 80 -5.23 -26.85 7.54
N PRO A 81 -4.75 -26.71 6.30
CA PRO A 81 -4.32 -25.41 5.78
C PRO A 81 -5.52 -24.46 5.71
N THR A 82 -5.34 -23.20 6.13
CA THR A 82 -6.41 -22.18 6.09
C THR A 82 -6.94 -21.93 4.69
N TYR A 83 -6.13 -22.17 3.66
CA TYR A 83 -6.50 -21.97 2.26
C TYR A 83 -6.28 -23.27 1.48
N GLU A 84 -7.35 -23.85 0.95
CA GLU A 84 -7.34 -25.16 0.28
C GLU A 84 -6.97 -25.07 -1.21
N ASP A 85 -7.43 -24.03 -1.91
CA ASP A 85 -7.35 -23.91 -3.39
C ASP A 85 -6.00 -23.41 -3.92
N VAL A 86 -5.06 -23.10 -3.03
CA VAL A 86 -3.80 -22.42 -3.38
C VAL A 86 -2.61 -23.36 -3.18
N PRO A 87 -1.62 -23.35 -4.09
CA PRO A 87 -0.39 -24.11 -3.91
C PRO A 87 0.29 -23.75 -2.60
N ALA A 88 0.83 -24.74 -1.88
CA ALA A 88 1.41 -24.57 -0.55
C ALA A 88 2.57 -23.55 -0.46
N ASP A 89 3.28 -23.29 -1.57
CA ASP A 89 4.39 -22.32 -1.64
C ASP A 89 3.92 -20.88 -1.97
N THR A 90 2.61 -20.65 -1.98
CA THR A 90 2.05 -19.34 -2.32
C THR A 90 1.97 -18.46 -1.06
N TYR A 91 2.64 -17.32 -1.09
CA TYR A 91 2.47 -16.32 -0.03
C TYR A 91 1.11 -15.62 -0.17
N ILE A 92 0.32 -15.68 0.90
CA ILE A 92 -0.96 -14.99 1.01
C ILE A 92 -0.76 -13.84 1.96
N LYS A 93 -1.06 -12.63 1.49
CA LYS A 93 -0.94 -11.43 2.32
C LYS A 93 -2.00 -11.51 3.44
N PRO A 94 -1.60 -11.36 4.71
CA PRO A 94 -2.55 -11.42 5.81
C PRO A 94 -3.54 -10.25 5.75
N ILE A 95 -4.74 -10.50 6.27
CA ILE A 95 -5.77 -9.48 6.41
C ILE A 95 -5.42 -8.61 7.62
N PHE A 96 -5.86 -7.34 7.63
CA PHE A 96 -5.63 -6.44 8.77
C PHE A 96 -6.09 -7.04 10.11
N GLY A 97 -7.24 -7.73 10.13
CA GLY A 97 -7.74 -8.40 11.32
C GLY A 97 -6.75 -9.43 11.89
N GLU A 98 -6.04 -10.18 11.03
CA GLU A 98 -5.08 -11.22 11.44
C GLU A 98 -3.79 -10.62 12.04
N LEU A 99 -3.35 -9.46 11.54
CA LEU A 99 -2.17 -8.76 12.04
C LEU A 99 -2.40 -8.14 13.44
N TYR A 100 -3.64 -7.73 13.73
CA TYR A 100 -4.00 -6.95 14.91
C TYR A 100 -4.99 -7.66 15.85
N VAL A 101 -5.10 -9.00 15.78
CA VAL A 101 -6.02 -9.81 16.60
C VAL A 101 -5.87 -9.50 18.10
N PHE A 102 -4.63 -9.43 18.58
CA PHE A 102 -4.31 -9.28 20.01
C PHE A 102 -4.13 -7.82 20.47
N THR A 103 -4.57 -6.86 19.67
CA THR A 103 -4.49 -5.42 20.01
C THR A 103 -5.73 -5.01 20.79
N ASP A 104 -5.58 -4.07 21.72
CA ASP A 104 -6.72 -3.50 22.44
C ASP A 104 -7.75 -2.92 21.45
N PRO A 105 -9.04 -3.28 21.54
CA PRO A 105 -10.10 -2.70 20.71
C PRO A 105 -10.11 -1.17 20.68
N MET A 106 -9.67 -0.51 21.76
CA MET A 106 -9.63 0.96 21.84
C MET A 106 -8.47 1.57 21.04
N ASP A 107 -7.41 0.80 20.80
CA ASP A 107 -6.26 1.23 19.98
C ASP A 107 -6.51 1.04 18.47
N LYS A 108 -7.61 0.38 18.10
CA LYS A 108 -7.98 0.14 16.70
C LYS A 108 -8.50 1.42 16.06
N ASN A 109 -7.99 1.72 14.86
CA ASN A 109 -8.43 2.90 14.11
C ASN A 109 -9.91 2.70 13.69
N PRO A 110 -10.82 3.68 13.91
CA PRO A 110 -12.22 3.55 13.48
C PRO A 110 -12.41 3.25 11.99
N LEU A 111 -11.45 3.64 11.15
CA LEU A 111 -11.45 3.34 9.72
C LEU A 111 -11.29 1.83 9.43
N GLU A 112 -10.83 1.04 10.39
CA GLU A 112 -10.76 -0.41 10.28
C GLU A 112 -12.14 -0.98 9.98
N TYR A 113 -13.22 -0.57 10.66
CA TYR A 113 -14.56 -1.18 10.47
C TYR A 113 -15.15 -1.01 9.05
N LEU A 114 -14.61 -0.12 8.21
CA LEU A 114 -15.09 0.07 6.84
C LEU A 114 -14.90 -1.15 5.94
N HIS A 115 -13.85 -1.96 6.16
CA HIS A 115 -13.62 -3.16 5.35
C HIS A 115 -14.66 -4.27 5.59
N LEU A 116 -15.45 -4.17 6.66
CA LEU A 116 -16.52 -5.11 6.98
C LEU A 116 -17.85 -4.78 6.27
N LEU A 117 -17.95 -3.58 5.66
CA LEU A 117 -19.16 -3.07 5.02
C LEU A 117 -19.14 -3.15 3.48
N SER A 118 -18.05 -3.64 2.86
CA SER A 118 -17.87 -3.83 1.42
C SER A 118 -17.82 -5.30 1.04
#